data_AF-A0A7X6WBV7-F1
#
_entry.id   AF-A0A7X6WBV7-F1
#
_cell.length_a   1.000
_cell.length_b   1.000
_cell.length_c   1.000
_cell.angle_alpha   90.00
_cell.angle_beta   90.00
_cell.angle_gamma   90.00
#
_symmetry.space_group_name_H-M   'P 1'
#
loop_
_entity.id
_entity.type
_entity.pdbx_description
1 polymer ?
#
loop_
_entity_poly.entity_id
_entity_poly.type
_entity_poly.pdbx_seq_one_letter_code
_entity_poly.pdbx_strand_id
1 'polypeptide(L)'
;MKEKIQSNNVLKFFIIIASLGLPIIFVLTQLDILDSEYVFFFDYLWIGFYSTLFSILFLKKNMEIKILMLINILIIAYGLISSLLMGIPGLIYMTVKMILPFVPEGWIELNP
;
A
#
# COMPACT_ATOMS: atom_id res chain seq x y z
N MET A 1 17.72 21.92 -0.43
CA MET A 1 17.20 20.83 -1.31
C MET A 1 15.83 20.32 -0.87
N LYS A 2 15.64 19.99 0.42
CA LYS A 2 14.35 19.55 0.99
C LYS A 2 13.19 20.53 0.73
N GLU A 3 13.41 21.83 0.92
CA GLU A 3 12.39 22.88 0.65
C GLU A 3 12.01 23.00 -0.83
N LYS A 4 12.95 22.77 -1.75
CA LYS A 4 12.74 22.86 -3.20
C LYS A 4 11.94 21.68 -3.74
N ILE A 5 12.02 20.52 -3.08
CA ILE A 5 11.22 19.33 -3.39
C ILE A 5 9.84 19.43 -2.74
N GLN A 6 9.79 19.93 -1.50
CA GLN A 6 8.54 20.22 -0.80
C GLN A 6 7.74 21.39 -1.41
N SER A 7 8.31 22.17 -2.33
CA SER A 7 7.57 23.18 -3.11
C SER A 7 7.08 22.68 -4.47
N ASN A 8 7.47 21.47 -4.90
CA ASN A 8 7.07 20.93 -6.20
C ASN A 8 5.64 20.40 -6.15
N ASN A 9 4.69 21.19 -6.65
CA ASN A 9 3.26 20.85 -6.66
C ASN A 9 2.93 19.60 -7.51
N VAL A 10 3.69 19.35 -8.58
CA VAL A 10 3.49 18.18 -9.44
C VAL A 10 3.82 16.90 -8.67
N LEU A 11 4.95 16.89 -7.96
CA LEU A 11 5.33 15.74 -7.14
C LEU A 11 4.29 15.48 -6.03
N LYS A 12 3.80 16.54 -5.37
CA LYS A 12 2.77 16.40 -4.33
C LYS A 12 1.50 15.77 -4.87
N PHE A 13 1.06 16.22 -6.05
CA PHE A 13 -0.11 15.69 -6.71
C PHE A 13 0.00 14.20 -6.97
N PHE A 14 1.12 13.73 -7.52
CA PHE A 14 1.36 12.29 -7.72
C PHE A 14 1.37 11.49 -6.42
N ILE A 15 1.98 12.02 -5.35
CA ILE A 15 2.00 11.35 -4.04
C ILE A 15 0.57 11.24 -3.47
N ILE A 16 -0.24 12.30 -3.58
CA ILE A 16 -1.63 12.29 -3.10
C ILE A 16 -2.47 11.28 -3.87
N ILE A 17 -2.36 11.26 -5.21
CA ILE A 17 -3.05 10.27 -6.05
C ILE A 17 -2.64 8.85 -5.66
N ALA A 18 -1.34 8.58 -5.53
CA ALA A 18 -0.85 7.26 -5.11
C ALA A 18 -1.37 6.88 -3.72
N SER A 19 -1.47 7.85 -2.80
CA SER A 19 -1.97 7.66 -1.43
C SER A 19 -3.46 7.37 -1.37
N LEU A 20 -4.23 7.79 -2.38
CA LEU A 20 -5.65 7.44 -2.54
C LEU A 20 -5.84 6.08 -3.21
N GLY A 21 -4.83 5.58 -3.93
CA GLY A 21 -4.90 4.33 -4.68
C GLY A 21 -5.27 3.12 -3.82
N LEU A 22 -4.53 2.87 -2.72
CA LEU A 22 -4.80 1.71 -1.87
C LEU A 22 -6.20 1.76 -1.21
N PRO A 23 -6.66 2.88 -0.62
CA PRO A 23 -8.03 3.00 -0.12
C PRO A 23 -9.11 2.73 -1.17
N ILE A 24 -8.94 3.24 -2.39
CA ILE A 24 -9.88 3.00 -3.49
C ILE A 24 -9.91 1.52 -3.84
N ILE A 25 -8.74 0.89 -4.04
CA ILE A 25 -8.65 -0.54 -4.35
C ILE A 25 -9.29 -1.36 -3.25
N PHE A 26 -9.03 -1.05 -1.98
CA PHE A 26 -9.66 -1.73 -0.84
C PHE A 26 -11.19 -1.69 -0.91
N VAL A 27 -11.79 -0.51 -1.10
CA VAL A 27 -13.25 -0.37 -1.21
C VAL A 27 -13.80 -1.14 -2.41
N LEU A 28 -13.14 -1.04 -3.57
CA LEU A 28 -13.58 -1.73 -4.78
C LEU A 28 -13.51 -3.26 -4.65
N THR A 29 -12.49 -3.78 -3.95
CA THR A 29 -12.42 -5.22 -3.63
C THR A 29 -13.53 -5.63 -2.66
N GLN A 30 -13.84 -4.84 -1.63
CA GLN A 30 -14.92 -5.17 -0.69
C GLN A 30 -16.32 -5.13 -1.31
N LEU A 31 -16.49 -4.41 -2.42
CA LEU A 31 -17.74 -4.31 -3.16
C LEU A 31 -17.86 -5.34 -4.30
N ASP A 32 -16.91 -6.27 -4.44
CA ASP A 32 -16.81 -7.23 -5.56
C ASP A 32 -16.89 -6.55 -6.95
N ILE A 33 -16.47 -5.28 -7.05
CA ILE A 33 -16.44 -4.53 -8.33
C ILE A 33 -15.22 -4.93 -9.15
N LEU A 34 -14.12 -5.25 -8.48
CA LEU A 34 -12.91 -5.78 -9.11
C LEU A 34 -13.01 -7.29 -9.10
N ASP A 35 -13.00 -7.89 -10.30
CA ASP A 35 -13.08 -9.34 -10.49
C ASP A 35 -11.95 -10.01 -9.69
N SER A 36 -12.33 -10.76 -8.66
CA SER A 36 -11.42 -11.28 -7.63
C SER A 36 -10.37 -12.26 -8.18
N GLU A 37 -10.59 -12.77 -9.40
CA GLU A 37 -9.68 -13.68 -10.09
C GLU A 37 -8.42 -12.99 -10.62
N TYR A 38 -8.44 -11.68 -10.92
CA TYR A 38 -7.32 -10.98 -11.56
C TYR A 38 -6.68 -9.87 -10.73
N VAL A 39 -7.37 -9.39 -9.69
CA VAL A 39 -6.94 -8.24 -8.89
C VAL A 39 -6.90 -8.64 -7.43
N PHE A 40 -5.81 -9.29 -7.02
CA PHE A 40 -5.61 -9.65 -5.63
C PHE A 40 -5.27 -8.38 -4.84
N PHE A 41 -6.13 -7.98 -3.90
CA PHE A 41 -5.94 -6.76 -3.08
C PHE A 41 -4.52 -6.63 -2.51
N PHE A 42 -3.92 -7.76 -2.13
CA PHE A 42 -2.61 -7.81 -1.54
C PHE A 42 -1.47 -7.44 -2.49
N ASP A 43 -1.67 -7.54 -3.80
CA ASP A 43 -0.69 -7.13 -4.82
C ASP A 43 -0.55 -5.61 -4.91
N TYR A 44 -1.43 -4.85 -4.24
CA TYR A 44 -1.42 -3.38 -4.23
C TYR A 44 -0.96 -2.79 -2.91
N LEU A 45 -0.62 -3.61 -1.91
CA LEU A 45 -0.13 -3.14 -0.60
C LEU A 45 1.12 -2.26 -0.72
N TRP A 46 1.99 -2.54 -1.69
CA TRP A 46 3.16 -1.70 -1.97
C TRP A 46 2.79 -0.26 -2.33
N ILE A 47 1.66 -0.03 -3.02
CA ILE A 47 1.20 1.33 -3.36
C ILE A 47 0.94 2.13 -2.08
N GLY A 48 0.23 1.54 -1.11
CA GLY A 48 -0.02 2.19 0.18
C GLY A 48 1.26 2.39 0.99
N PHE A 49 2.16 1.41 0.97
CA PHE A 49 3.44 1.50 1.68
C PHE A 49 4.31 2.65 1.15
N TYR A 50 4.57 2.67 -0.16
CA TYR A 50 5.42 3.68 -0.79
C TYR A 50 4.78 5.07 -0.79
N SER A 51 3.47 5.17 -1.04
CA SER A 51 2.77 6.46 -0.98
C SER A 51 2.76 7.05 0.43
N THR A 52 2.63 6.23 1.47
CA THR A 52 2.78 6.66 2.87
C THR A 52 4.20 7.12 3.17
N LEU A 53 5.22 6.37 2.70
CA LEU A 53 6.63 6.71 2.89
C LEU A 53 6.99 8.03 2.18
N PHE A 54 6.54 8.21 0.94
CA PHE A 54 6.72 9.47 0.20
C PHE A 54 5.95 10.63 0.82
N SER A 55 4.74 10.39 1.35
CA SER A 55 3.99 11.39 2.10
C SER A 55 4.75 11.89 3.32
N ILE A 56 5.42 11.00 4.07
CA ILE A 56 6.25 11.36 5.22
C ILE A 56 7.44 12.23 4.82
N LEU A 57 8.10 11.88 3.71
CA LEU A 57 9.35 12.53 3.30
C LEU A 57 9.12 13.87 2.59
N PHE A 58 8.08 13.97 1.77
CA PHE A 58 7.93 15.04 0.79
C PHE A 58 6.70 15.92 0.98
N LEU A 59 5.70 15.51 1.77
CA LEU A 59 4.52 16.33 2.02
C LEU A 59 4.60 17.06 3.38
N LYS A 60 4.03 18.27 3.42
CA LYS A 60 3.81 18.98 4.69
C LYS A 60 2.67 18.28 5.44
N LYS A 61 2.89 17.93 6.71
CA LYS A 61 1.96 17.12 7.51
C LYS A 61 0.74 17.92 8.01
N ASN A 62 -0.12 18.34 7.09
CA ASN A 62 -1.44 18.88 7.40
C ASN A 62 -2.40 17.76 7.83
N MET A 63 -3.54 18.12 8.44
CA MET A 63 -4.49 17.13 8.99
C MET A 63 -4.98 16.12 7.94
N GLU A 64 -5.31 16.58 6.74
CA GLU A 64 -5.77 15.73 5.62
C GLU A 64 -4.75 14.63 5.27
N ILE A 65 -3.48 15.00 5.13
CA ILE A 65 -2.39 14.06 4.80
C ILE A 65 -2.17 13.07 5.93
N LYS A 66 -2.28 13.51 7.20
CA LYS A 66 -2.19 12.60 8.36
C LYS A 66 -3.32 11.57 8.35
N ILE A 67 -4.55 11.98 8.04
CA ILE A 67 -5.70 11.08 7.94
C ILE A 67 -5.48 10.08 6.82
N LEU A 68 -5.05 10.53 5.64
CA LEU A 68 -4.80 9.67 4.49
C LEU A 68 -3.70 8.63 4.78
N MET A 69 -2.63 9.05 5.45
CA MET A 69 -1.59 8.14 5.92
C MET A 69 -2.12 7.12 6.95
N LEU A 70 -2.96 7.57 7.89
CA LEU A 70 -3.55 6.69 8.90
C LEU A 70 -4.44 5.62 8.23
N ILE A 71 -5.26 6.01 7.25
CA ILE A 71 -6.09 5.06 6.48
C ILE A 71 -5.20 4.02 5.80
N ASN A 72 -4.13 4.44 5.11
CA ASN A 72 -3.20 3.51 4.48
C ASN A 72 -2.57 2.55 5.49
N ILE A 73 -2.12 3.05 6.65
CA ILE A 73 -1.55 2.22 7.72
C ILE A 73 -2.57 1.20 8.23
N LEU A 74 -3.83 1.59 8.43
CA LEU A 74 -4.90 0.69 8.88
C LEU A 74 -5.18 -0.40 7.86
N ILE A 75 -5.23 -0.06 6.56
CA ILE A 75 -5.45 -1.04 5.48
C ILE A 75 -4.26 -2.00 5.38
N ILE A 76 -3.02 -1.52 5.51
CA ILE A 76 -1.83 -2.36 5.53
C ILE A 76 -1.84 -3.29 6.74
N ALA A 77 -2.15 -2.77 7.93
CA ALA A 77 -2.25 -3.57 9.14
C ALA A 77 -3.33 -4.65 9.01
N TYR A 78 -4.48 -4.31 8.43
CA TYR A 78 -5.52 -5.28 8.09
C TYR A 78 -4.99 -6.36 7.15
N GLY A 79 -4.31 -5.99 6.06
CA GLY A 79 -3.72 -6.96 5.13
C GLY A 79 -2.72 -7.90 5.80
N LEU A 80 -1.85 -7.38 6.67
CA LEU A 80 -0.89 -8.20 7.43
C LEU A 80 -1.59 -9.12 8.43
N ILE A 81 -2.61 -8.66 9.14
CA ILE A 81 -3.39 -9.50 10.06
C ILE A 81 -4.12 -10.60 9.30
N SER A 82 -4.79 -10.28 8.20
CA SER A 82 -5.47 -11.28 7.37
C SER A 82 -4.51 -12.31 6.78
N SER A 83 -3.27 -11.92 6.50
CA SER A 83 -2.25 -12.86 6.00
C SER A 83 -1.83 -13.93 7.02
N LEU A 84 -2.01 -13.67 8.32
CA LEU A 84 -1.76 -14.68 9.36
C LEU A 84 -2.74 -15.86 9.29
N LEU A 85 -3.87 -15.72 8.59
CA LEU A 85 -4.76 -16.85 8.30
C LEU A 85 -4.07 -17.92 7.43
N MET A 86 -3.06 -17.53 6.65
CA MET A 86 -2.18 -18.43 5.89
C MET A 86 -0.93 -18.84 6.72
N GLY A 87 -0.91 -18.54 8.02
CA GLY A 87 0.20 -18.80 8.93
C GLY A 87 1.36 -17.80 8.83
N ILE A 88 2.46 -18.12 9.52
CA ILE A 88 3.72 -17.34 9.47
C ILE A 88 4.24 -17.17 8.02
N PRO A 89 4.18 -18.19 7.14
CA PRO A 89 4.59 -18.03 5.74
C PRO A 89 3.79 -16.95 5.00
N GLY A 90 2.47 -16.85 5.26
CA GLY A 90 1.62 -15.80 4.71
C GLY A 90 2.04 -14.39 5.12
N LEU A 91 2.39 -14.21 6.41
CA LEU A 91 2.91 -12.93 6.91
C LEU A 91 4.23 -12.55 6.22
N ILE A 92 5.16 -13.50 6.10
CA ILE A 92 6.44 -13.28 5.43
C ILE A 92 6.19 -12.91 3.96
N TYR A 93 5.35 -13.67 3.27
CA TYR A 93 4.96 -13.41 1.87
C TYR A 93 4.41 -12.00 1.67
N MET A 94 3.44 -11.59 2.49
CA MET A 94 2.83 -10.26 2.39
C MET A 94 3.80 -9.15 2.76
N THR A 95 4.68 -9.37 3.74
CA THR A 95 5.72 -8.39 4.10
C THR A 95 6.67 -8.17 2.94
N VAL A 96 7.09 -9.24 2.26
CA VAL A 96 7.95 -9.13 1.08
C VAL A 96 7.20 -8.43 -0.07
N LYS A 97 5.96 -8.81 -0.37
CA LYS A 97 5.16 -8.16 -1.43
C LYS A 97 4.85 -6.68 -1.18
N MET A 98 4.76 -6.27 0.09
CA MET A 98 4.60 -4.86 0.46
C MET A 98 5.85 -4.03 0.15
N ILE A 99 7.04 -4.63 0.23
CA ILE A 99 8.33 -3.96 -0.03
C ILE A 99 8.75 -4.13 -1.49
N LEU A 100 8.54 -5.31 -2.06
CA LEU A 100 8.95 -5.67 -3.41
C LEU A 100 7.69 -5.90 -4.27
N PRO A 101 7.33 -4.96 -5.15
CA PRO A 101 6.13 -5.10 -6.00
C PRO A 101 6.24 -6.26 -6.99
N PHE A 102 7.46 -6.73 -7.28
CA PHE A 102 7.75 -7.87 -8.13
C PHE A 102 8.59 -8.88 -7.37
N VAL A 103 7.95 -9.91 -6.84
CA VAL A 103 8.63 -11.07 -6.24
C VAL A 103 8.66 -12.17 -7.30
N PRO A 104 9.84 -12.70 -7.68
CA PRO A 104 9.92 -13.81 -8.63
C PRO A 104 9.12 -15.02 -8.15
N GLU A 105 8.41 -15.67 -9.06
CA GLU A 105 7.75 -16.95 -8.79
C GLU A 105 8.76 -17.96 -8.24
N GLY A 106 8.44 -18.62 -7.12
CA GLY A 106 9.31 -19.60 -6.45
C GLY A 106 10.17 -19.06 -5.29
N TRP A 107 10.25 -17.75 -5.04
CA TRP A 107 10.95 -17.22 -3.87
C TRP A 107 10.20 -17.43 -2.56
N ILE A 108 8.87 -17.50 -2.64
CA ILE A 108 8.00 -17.67 -1.50
C ILE A 108 6.92 -18.66 -1.91
N GLU A 109 7.30 -19.94 -1.95
CA GLU A 109 6.32 -21.01 -2.07
C GLU A 109 5.57 -21.13 -0.75
N LEU A 110 4.29 -20.73 -0.77
CA LEU A 110 3.30 -21.18 0.19
C LEU A 110 3.04 -22.66 -0.10
N ASN A 111 3.94 -23.54 0.32
CA ASN A 111 3.64 -24.97 0.30
C ASN A 111 2.53 -25.24 1.33
N PRO A 112 1.38 -25.80 0.93
CA PRO A 112 0.37 -26.29 1.87
C PRO A 112 0.88 -27.46 2.70
#